data_AF-A0A537HGN5-F1
#
_entry.id   AF-A0A537HGN5-F1
#
_cell.length_a   1.000
_cell.length_b   1.000
_cell.length_c   1.000
_cell.angle_alpha   90.00
_cell.angle_beta   90.00
_cell.angle_gamma   90.00
#
_symmetry.space_group_name_H-M   'P 1'
#
loop_
_entity.id
_entity.type
_entity.pdbx_description
1 polymer ?
#
loop_
_entity_poly.entity_id
_entity_poly.type
_entity_poly.pdbx_seq_one_letter_code
_entity_poly.pdbx_strand_id
1 'polypeptide(L)' 'MATQTQKTSIYAVRTTSGQERTVVDLMASRAQPKKLPITAILAPEVIKGYIF' A
#
# COMPACT_ATOMS: atom_id res chain seq x y z
N MET A 1 -15.00 28.15 2.78
CA MET A 1 -14.94 26.73 2.41
C MET A 1 -13.59 26.20 2.85
N ALA A 2 -13.53 25.41 3.92
CA ALA A 2 -12.26 24.92 4.48
C ALA A 2 -11.73 23.77 3.62
N THR A 3 -10.58 23.98 2.99
CA THR A 3 -9.86 22.92 2.27
C THR A 3 -9.30 21.94 3.30
N GLN A 4 -10.02 20.85 3.55
CA GLN A 4 -9.57 19.75 4.41
C GLN A 4 -8.34 19.11 3.73
N THR A 5 -7.14 19.48 4.14
CA THR A 5 -5.91 18.80 3.72
C THR A 5 -5.96 17.38 4.28
N GLN A 6 -6.41 16.42 3.48
CA GLN A 6 -6.40 15.01 3.84
C GLN A 6 -4.93 14.62 4.03
N LYS A 7 -4.52 14.42 5.29
CA LYS A 7 -3.17 13.95 5.62
C LYS A 7 -3.08 12.47 5.23
N THR A 8 -2.52 12.20 4.07
CA THR A 8 -2.12 10.84 3.69
C THR A 8 -0.83 10.49 4.42
N SER A 9 -0.87 9.42 5.21
CA SER A 9 0.31 8.85 5.86
C SER A 9 0.84 7.68 5.03
N ILE A 10 2.15 7.58 4.91
CA ILE A 10 2.84 6.47 4.26
C ILE A 10 3.30 5.50 5.35
N TYR A 11 3.06 4.21 5.17
CA TYR A 11 3.43 3.17 6.14
C TYR A 11 4.36 2.16 5.48
N ALA A 12 5.43 1.78 6.15
CA ALA A 12 6.27 0.68 5.67
C ALA A 12 5.71 -0.65 6.19
N VAL A 13 5.37 -1.56 5.27
CA VAL A 13 4.89 -2.91 5.62
C VAL A 13 5.96 -3.92 5.26
N ARG A 14 6.43 -4.68 6.25
CA ARG A 14 7.40 -5.76 6.05
C ARG A 14 6.76 -6.92 5.30
N THR A 15 7.41 -7.40 4.27
CA THR A 15 7.00 -8.55 3.46
C THR A 15 8.12 -9.60 3.42
N THR A 16 7.80 -10.79 2.92
CA THR A 16 8.82 -11.77 2.55
C THR A 16 9.57 -11.25 1.33
N SER A 17 10.90 -11.17 1.42
CA SER A 17 11.74 -10.69 0.32
C SER A 17 11.49 -11.48 -0.97
N GLY A 18 11.27 -10.77 -2.08
CA GLY A 18 10.97 -11.35 -3.39
C GLY A 18 9.49 -11.69 -3.63
N GLN A 19 8.61 -11.40 -2.67
CA GLN A 19 7.15 -11.59 -2.78
C GLN A 19 6.38 -10.27 -2.76
N GLU A 20 7.06 -9.12 -2.90
CA GLU A 20 6.48 -7.78 -2.76
C GLU A 20 5.30 -7.57 -3.73
N ARG A 21 5.48 -7.91 -5.02
CA ARG A 21 4.40 -7.81 -6.03
C ARG A 21 3.19 -8.67 -5.68
N THR A 22 3.42 -9.92 -5.31
CA THR A 22 2.33 -10.84 -4.92
C THR A 22 1.57 -10.33 -3.70
N VAL A 23 2.25 -9.72 -2.73
CA VAL A 23 1.60 -9.11 -1.57
C VAL A 23 0.78 -7.88 -1.99
N VAL A 24 1.28 -7.04 -2.89
CA VAL A 24 0.51 -5.90 -3.43
C VAL A 24 -0.76 -6.37 -4.11
N ASP A 25 -0.70 -7.39 -4.97
CA ASP A 25 -1.88 -7.93 -5.65
C ASP A 25 -2.91 -8.52 -4.67
N LEU A 26 -2.42 -9.22 -3.63
CA LEU A 26 -3.28 -9.73 -2.56
C LEU A 26 -3.92 -8.60 -1.74
N MET A 27 -3.19 -7.53 -1.47
CA MET A 27 -3.72 -6.36 -0.76
C MET A 27 -4.75 -5.63 -1.60
N ALA A 28 -4.48 -5.39 -2.89
CA ALA A 28 -5.39 -4.73 -3.81
C ALA A 28 -6.71 -5.50 -3.96
N SER A 29 -6.63 -6.83 -4.16
CA SER A 29 -7.81 -7.71 -4.28
C SER A 29 -8.67 -7.77 -3.02
N ARG A 30 -8.09 -7.51 -1.83
CA ARG A 30 -8.83 -7.44 -0.56
C ARG A 30 -9.34 -6.04 -0.24
N ALA A 31 -8.60 -5.00 -0.62
CA ALA A 31 -8.92 -3.61 -0.32
C ALA A 31 -10.07 -3.08 -1.18
N GLN A 32 -10.09 -3.42 -2.47
CA GLN A 32 -11.11 -2.94 -3.41
C GLN A 32 -12.54 -3.37 -3.01
N PRO A 33 -12.84 -4.66 -2.73
CA PRO A 33 -14.21 -5.07 -2.39
C PRO A 33 -14.68 -4.49 -1.06
N LYS A 34 -13.76 -4.32 -0.11
CA LYS A 34 -14.03 -3.78 1.23
C LYS A 34 -14.04 -2.25 1.28
N LYS A 35 -13.73 -1.57 0.17
CA LYS A 35 -13.60 -0.10 0.07
C LYS A 35 -12.78 0.49 1.22
N LEU A 36 -11.65 -0.18 1.54
CA LEU A 36 -10.76 0.29 2.59
C LEU A 36 -10.19 1.67 2.22
N PRO A 37 -9.90 2.54 3.20
CA PRO A 37 -9.36 3.87 2.95
C PRO A 37 -7.85 3.82 2.61
N ILE A 38 -7.50 3.05 1.57
CA ILE A 38 -6.13 2.93 1.05
C ILE A 38 -6.09 3.70 -0.27
N THR A 39 -5.26 4.74 -0.32
CA THR A 39 -5.13 5.59 -1.51
C THR A 39 -4.27 4.96 -2.59
N ALA A 40 -3.17 4.31 -2.21
CA ALA A 40 -2.24 3.64 -3.11
C ALA A 40 -1.45 2.57 -2.35
N ILE A 41 -0.85 1.64 -3.10
CA ILE A 41 0.12 0.68 -2.61
C ILE A 41 1.32 0.70 -3.56
N LEU A 42 2.53 0.77 -3.03
CA LEU A 42 3.78 0.90 -3.76
C LEU A 42 4.74 -0.26 -3.41
N ALA A 43 5.23 -0.95 -4.44
CA ALA A 43 6.31 -1.93 -4.32
C ALA A 43 7.53 -1.47 -5.13
N PRO A 44 8.51 -0.80 -4.50
CA PRO A 44 9.73 -0.37 -5.19
C PRO A 44 10.63 -1.56 -5.51
N GLU A 45 11.14 -1.68 -6.75
CA GLU A 45 12.05 -2.78 -7.13
C GLU A 45 13.41 -2.71 -6.41
N VAL A 46 13.79 -1.53 -5.93
CA VAL A 46 15.05 -1.28 -5.21
C VAL A 46 14.99 -1.66 -3.72
N ILE A 47 13.80 -1.84 -3.14
CA ILE A 47 13.62 -2.19 -1.72
C ILE A 47 13.05 -3.59 -1.59
N LYS A 48 13.86 -4.52 -1.06
CA LYS A 48 13.43 -5.90 -0.79
C LYS A 48 12.83 -6.02 0.61
N GLY A 49 11.76 -6.80 0.72
CA GLY A 49 11.08 -7.12 1.96
C GLY A 49 10.20 -6.00 2.51
N TYR A 50 9.90 -4.97 1.71
CA TYR A 50 9.00 -3.89 2.11
C TYR A 50 8.11 -3.40 0.96
N ILE A 51 6.91 -2.99 1.33
CA ILE A 51 5.97 -2.24 0.49
C ILE A 51 5.44 -1.03 1.27
N PHE A 52 4.82 -0.08 0.57
CA PHE A 52 4.30 1.15 1.14
C PHE A 52 2.85 1.42 0.76
#